data_AF-A0A1W9T2Y6-F1
#
_entry.id   AF-A0A1W9T2Y6-F1
#
_cell.length_a   1.000
_cell.length_b   1.000
_cell.length_c   1.000
_cell.angle_alpha   90.00
_cell.angle_beta   90.00
_cell.angle_gamma   90.00
#
_symmetry.space_group_name_H-M   'P 1'
#
loop_
_entity.id
_entity.type
_entity.pdbx_description
1 polymer ?
#
loop_
_entity_poly.entity_id
_entity_poly.type
_entity_poly.pdbx_seq_one_letter_code
_entity_poly.pdbx_strand_id
1 'polypeptide(L)'
;MGRKIKLTLLLLFVFVAGGVLGLVLSSVMWKRYAMSPYYNLGLLEIAIDAQQLSQGREDEVLKRKVRVIPVLTEAYYNHYYKWMPDDDSRYTSLWQVQKYYEISGDEIPSQLKSILESLPPKPLSSCELKRLEEAKSPVEQDSQ
;
A
#
# COMPACT_ATOMS: atom_id res chain seq x y z
N MET A 1 21.25 32.48 43.91
CA MET A 1 20.07 31.96 43.18
C MET A 1 20.17 32.06 41.65
N GLY A 2 20.67 33.17 41.07
CA GLY A 2 20.62 33.39 39.61
C GLY A 2 21.45 32.45 38.72
N ARG A 3 22.55 31.85 39.22
CA ARG A 3 23.43 31.00 38.38
C ARG A 3 22.80 29.64 38.04
N LYS A 4 21.99 29.08 38.94
CA LYS A 4 21.25 27.83 38.71
C LYS A 4 20.11 28.03 37.70
N ILE A 5 19.37 29.15 37.82
CA ILE A 5 18.27 29.49 36.91
C ILE A 5 18.77 29.70 35.47
N LYS A 6 19.89 30.41 35.29
CA LYS A 6 20.51 30.58 33.96
C LYS A 6 20.92 29.25 33.33
N LEU A 7 21.45 28.32 34.13
CA LEU A 7 21.89 27.01 33.66
C LEU A 7 20.70 26.13 33.27
N THR A 8 19.61 26.16 34.05
CA THR A 8 18.35 25.47 33.72
C THR A 8 17.74 26.02 32.43
N LEU A 9 17.70 27.34 32.25
CA LEU A 9 17.19 27.95 31.01
C LEU A 9 18.04 27.59 29.79
N LEU A 10 19.37 27.54 29.93
CA LEU A 10 20.27 27.14 28.86
C LEU A 10 20.07 25.66 28.47
N LEU A 11 19.91 24.76 29.44
CA LEU A 11 19.62 23.35 29.17
C LEU A 11 18.27 23.17 28.47
N LEU A 12 17.25 23.90 28.90
CA LEU A 12 15.92 23.87 28.29
C LEU A 12 15.96 24.39 26.85
N PHE A 13 16.70 25.47 26.61
CA PHE A 13 16.93 25.99 25.26
C PHE A 13 17.65 24.98 24.36
N VAL A 14 18.73 24.35 24.84
CA VAL A 14 19.46 23.32 24.07
C VAL A 14 18.56 22.12 23.77
N PHE A 15 17.73 21.69 24.73
CA PHE A 15 16.79 20.60 24.52
C PHE A 15 15.74 20.93 23.45
N VAL A 16 15.15 22.13 23.53
CA VAL A 16 14.15 22.59 22.55
C VAL A 16 14.79 22.76 21.16
N ALA A 17 15.95 23.43 21.09
CA ALA A 17 16.66 23.64 19.84
C ALA A 17 17.11 22.30 19.21
N GLY A 18 17.61 21.36 20.02
CA GLY A 18 17.96 20.01 19.58
C GLY A 18 16.75 19.22 19.09
N GLY A 19 15.61 19.32 19.77
CA GLY A 19 14.36 18.68 19.36
C GLY A 19 13.84 19.21 18.02
N VAL A 20 13.83 20.54 17.84
CA VAL A 20 13.43 21.16 16.56
C VAL A 20 14.36 20.76 15.42
N LEU A 21 15.68 20.81 15.65
CA LEU A 21 16.66 20.40 14.64
C LEU A 21 16.50 18.91 14.28
N GLY A 22 16.28 18.05 15.27
CA GLY A 22 16.01 16.63 15.08
C GLY A 22 14.78 16.37 14.22
N LEU A 23 13.68 17.09 14.46
CA LEU A 23 12.45 16.97 13.66
C LEU A 23 12.63 17.44 12.22
N VAL A 24 13.36 18.53 11.99
CA VAL A 24 13.63 19.03 10.64
C VAL A 24 14.50 18.03 9.88
N LEU A 25 15.58 17.55 10.50
CA LEU A 25 16.48 16.57 9.88
C LEU A 25 15.76 15.25 9.62
N SER A 26 14.94 14.74 10.55
CA SER A 26 14.18 13.52 10.34
C SER A 26 13.17 13.66 9.20
N SER A 27 12.50 14.80 9.06
CA SER A 27 11.59 15.08 7.93
C SER A 27 12.32 15.09 6.59
N VAL A 28 13.50 15.72 6.52
CA VAL A 28 14.32 15.75 5.29
C VAL A 28 14.83 14.35 4.93
N MET A 29 15.30 13.60 5.93
CA MET A 29 15.74 12.21 5.74
C MET A 29 14.59 11.32 5.26
N TRP A 30 13.40 11.45 5.85
CA TRP A 30 12.21 10.71 5.43
C TRP A 30 11.85 11.00 3.97
N LYS A 31 11.81 12.28 3.59
CA LYS A 31 11.53 12.66 2.20
C LYS A 31 12.57 12.10 1.23
N ARG A 32 13.85 12.17 1.58
CA ARG A 32 14.96 11.76 0.71
C ARG A 32 15.09 10.24 0.57
N TYR A 33 14.91 9.50 1.66
CA TYR A 33 15.21 8.06 1.69
C TYR A 33 13.98 7.16 1.69
N ALA A 34 12.82 7.63 2.15
CA ALA A 34 11.57 6.86 2.09
C ALA A 34 10.70 7.29 0.92
N MET A 35 10.33 8.57 0.83
CA MET A 35 9.36 9.04 -0.16
C MET A 35 9.94 9.15 -1.57
N SER A 36 11.16 9.69 -1.72
CA SER A 36 11.75 9.92 -3.05
C SER A 36 11.94 8.62 -3.84
N PRO A 37 12.49 7.53 -3.28
CA PRO A 37 12.60 6.26 -4.01
C PRO A 37 11.22 5.68 -4.35
N TYR A 38 10.25 5.78 -3.45
CA TYR A 38 8.88 5.30 -3.68
C TYR A 38 8.23 5.99 -4.90
N TYR A 39 8.22 7.32 -4.92
CA TYR A 39 7.65 8.06 -6.04
C TYR A 39 8.48 7.92 -7.32
N ASN A 40 9.81 7.88 -7.21
CA ASN A 40 10.68 7.71 -8.37
C ASN A 40 10.46 6.35 -9.05
N LEU A 41 10.38 5.27 -8.28
CA LEU A 41 10.13 3.94 -8.81
C LEU A 41 8.74 3.85 -9.46
N GLY A 42 7.70 4.36 -8.78
CA GLY A 42 6.34 4.36 -9.33
C GLY A 42 6.22 5.17 -10.63
N LEU A 43 6.83 6.36 -10.67
CA LEU A 43 6.85 7.19 -11.89
C LEU A 43 7.63 6.52 -13.02
N LEU A 44 8.79 5.94 -12.71
CA LEU A 44 9.63 5.24 -13.68
C LEU A 44 8.88 4.05 -14.29
N GLU A 45 8.22 3.24 -13.46
CA GLU A 45 7.46 2.08 -13.91
C GLU A 45 6.30 2.49 -14.84
N ILE A 46 5.51 3.50 -14.44
CA ILE A 46 4.41 4.03 -15.28
C ILE A 46 4.94 4.60 -16.60
N ALA A 47 6.06 5.34 -16.57
CA ALA A 47 6.63 5.92 -17.78
C ALA A 47 7.14 4.86 -18.75
N ILE A 48 7.82 3.82 -18.25
CA ILE A 48 8.29 2.69 -19.07
C ILE A 48 7.11 1.92 -19.65
N ASP A 49 6.08 1.63 -18.85
CA ASP A 49 4.87 0.96 -19.32
C ASP A 49 4.19 1.78 -20.41
N ALA A 50 3.95 3.08 -20.19
CA ALA A 50 3.32 3.96 -21.17
C ALA A 50 4.12 4.02 -22.48
N GLN A 51 5.46 4.13 -22.39
CA GLN A 51 6.33 4.10 -23.56
C GLN A 51 6.18 2.78 -24.33
N GLN A 52 6.24 1.63 -23.67
CA GLN A 52 6.15 0.33 -24.34
C GLN A 52 4.76 0.07 -24.93
N LEU A 53 3.69 0.47 -24.23
CA LEU A 53 2.32 0.38 -24.73
C LEU A 53 2.13 1.25 -25.97
N SER A 54 2.66 2.48 -26.00
CA SER A 54 2.62 3.32 -27.21
C SER A 54 3.39 2.75 -28.41
N GLN A 55 4.25 1.76 -28.18
CA GLN A 55 5.01 1.06 -29.22
C GLN A 55 4.38 -0.27 -29.63
N GLY A 56 3.18 -0.61 -29.14
CA GLY A 56 2.52 -1.89 -29.43
C GLY A 56 3.22 -3.10 -28.83
N ARG A 57 3.84 -2.92 -27.64
CA ARG A 57 4.55 -3.97 -26.90
C ARG A 57 3.75 -4.44 -25.68
N GLU A 58 2.43 -4.56 -25.82
CA GLU A 58 1.52 -4.91 -24.72
C GLU A 58 1.90 -6.25 -24.08
N ASP A 59 2.24 -7.26 -24.90
CA ASP A 59 2.63 -8.59 -24.43
C ASP A 59 3.92 -8.57 -23.62
N GLU A 60 4.90 -7.73 -23.98
CA GLU A 60 6.15 -7.59 -23.24
C GLU A 60 5.90 -6.98 -21.86
N VAL A 61 5.03 -5.95 -21.80
CA VAL A 61 4.61 -5.30 -20.55
C VAL A 61 3.90 -6.32 -19.67
N LEU A 62 2.90 -7.03 -20.20
CA LEU A 62 2.15 -8.04 -19.46
C LEU A 62 3.07 -9.14 -18.93
N LYS A 63 3.93 -9.70 -19.78
CA LYS A 63 4.89 -10.75 -19.39
C LYS A 63 5.83 -10.30 -18.27
N ARG A 64 6.28 -9.04 -18.28
CA ARG A 64 7.09 -8.47 -17.18
C ARG A 64 6.29 -8.40 -15.89
N LYS A 65 5.06 -7.87 -15.94
CA LYS A 65 4.20 -7.71 -14.77
C LYS A 65 3.85 -9.05 -14.15
N VAL A 66 3.41 -10.01 -14.95
CA VAL A 66 3.08 -11.38 -14.48
C VAL A 66 4.27 -12.04 -13.81
N ARG A 67 5.48 -11.90 -14.37
CA ARG A 67 6.70 -12.44 -13.77
C ARG A 67 7.00 -11.85 -12.39
N VAL A 68 6.71 -10.56 -12.16
CA VAL A 68 7.09 -9.88 -10.93
C VAL A 68 6.04 -10.01 -9.81
N ILE A 69 4.78 -10.30 -10.14
CA ILE A 69 3.69 -10.47 -9.16
C ILE A 69 4.09 -11.39 -7.99
N PRO A 70 4.61 -12.62 -8.21
CA PRO A 70 4.96 -13.51 -7.10
C PRO A 70 6.03 -12.93 -6.19
N VAL A 71 7.06 -12.33 -6.79
CA VAL A 71 8.21 -11.75 -6.06
C VAL A 71 7.75 -10.59 -5.19
N LEU A 72 6.92 -9.69 -5.72
CA LEU A 72 6.42 -8.55 -4.94
C LEU A 72 5.40 -8.97 -3.89
N THR A 73 4.58 -9.97 -4.17
CA THR A 73 3.60 -10.52 -3.21
C THR A 73 4.31 -11.09 -2.00
N GLU A 74 5.32 -11.93 -2.24
CA GLU A 74 6.13 -12.53 -1.18
C GLU A 74 6.89 -11.47 -0.39
N ALA A 75 7.55 -10.53 -1.06
CA ALA A 75 8.26 -9.44 -0.39
C ALA A 75 7.31 -8.59 0.46
N TYR A 76 6.13 -8.27 -0.06
CA TYR A 76 5.11 -7.52 0.68
C TYR A 76 4.66 -8.25 1.94
N TYR A 77 4.27 -9.51 1.82
CA TYR A 77 3.80 -10.31 2.95
C TYR A 77 4.90 -10.58 3.98
N ASN A 78 6.14 -10.82 3.56
CA ASN A 78 7.21 -11.17 4.50
C ASN A 78 7.82 -9.95 5.20
N HIS A 79 7.85 -8.80 4.54
CA HIS A 79 8.62 -7.65 5.03
C HIS A 79 7.80 -6.39 5.30
N TYR A 80 6.68 -6.19 4.62
CA TYR A 80 6.02 -4.87 4.57
C TYR A 80 4.61 -4.87 5.17
N TYR A 81 3.83 -5.95 5.10
CA TYR A 81 2.42 -5.92 5.51
C TYR A 81 2.24 -5.54 6.99
N LYS A 82 3.17 -5.93 7.87
CA LYS A 82 3.12 -5.60 9.31
C LYS A 82 3.32 -4.11 9.62
N TRP A 83 3.87 -3.35 8.68
CA TRP A 83 4.09 -1.91 8.82
C TRP A 83 2.87 -1.07 8.40
N MET A 84 1.87 -1.70 7.79
CA MET A 84 0.60 -1.06 7.48
C MET A 84 -0.26 -0.92 8.74
N PRO A 85 -1.25 -0.01 8.76
CA PRO A 85 -2.28 0.02 9.79
C PRO A 85 -2.90 -1.36 10.03
N ASP A 86 -3.29 -1.64 11.28
CA ASP A 86 -3.92 -2.91 11.69
C ASP A 86 -5.40 -2.95 11.34
N ASP A 87 -5.66 -2.82 10.05
CA ASP A 87 -6.96 -2.89 9.43
C ASP A 87 -6.89 -3.64 8.10
N ASP A 88 -8.04 -3.79 7.45
CA ASP A 88 -8.20 -4.49 6.19
C ASP A 88 -7.35 -3.90 5.04
N SER A 89 -6.91 -2.64 5.15
CA SER A 89 -6.15 -1.99 4.07
C SER A 89 -4.83 -2.71 3.78
N ARG A 90 -4.23 -3.37 4.77
CA ARG A 90 -2.98 -4.14 4.61
C ARG A 90 -3.13 -5.39 3.73
N TYR A 91 -4.36 -5.85 3.48
CA TYR A 91 -4.61 -7.02 2.62
C TYR A 91 -5.03 -6.63 1.21
N THR A 92 -5.24 -5.33 0.94
CA THR A 92 -5.78 -4.83 -0.34
C THR A 92 -5.02 -5.34 -1.56
N SER A 93 -3.69 -5.26 -1.54
CA SER A 93 -2.84 -5.73 -2.65
C SER A 93 -2.91 -7.25 -2.80
N LEU A 94 -2.92 -7.98 -1.68
CA LEU A 94 -2.96 -9.44 -1.66
C LEU A 94 -4.30 -9.97 -2.22
N TRP A 95 -5.42 -9.32 -1.92
CA TRP A 95 -6.70 -9.64 -2.53
C TRP A 95 -6.73 -9.38 -4.04
N GLN A 96 -6.02 -8.37 -4.54
CA GLN A 96 -5.91 -8.16 -5.98
C GLN A 96 -5.06 -9.23 -6.66
N VAL A 97 -4.02 -9.71 -5.98
CA VAL A 97 -3.21 -10.85 -6.47
C VAL A 97 -4.04 -12.13 -6.50
N GLN A 98 -4.82 -12.41 -5.46
CA GLN A 98 -5.76 -13.53 -5.44
C GLN A 98 -6.74 -13.45 -6.61
N LYS A 99 -7.38 -12.30 -6.80
CA LYS A 99 -8.31 -12.04 -7.91
C LYS A 99 -7.63 -12.17 -9.29
N TYR A 100 -6.36 -11.80 -9.42
CA TYR A 100 -5.61 -12.00 -10.66
C TYR A 100 -5.52 -13.48 -11.04
N TYR A 101 -5.16 -14.37 -10.10
CA TYR A 101 -5.10 -15.82 -10.37
C TYR A 101 -6.47 -16.43 -10.62
N GLU A 102 -7.51 -15.95 -9.92
CA GLU A 102 -8.91 -16.37 -10.17
C GLU A 102 -9.37 -16.03 -11.60
N ILE A 103 -9.02 -14.84 -12.10
CA ILE A 103 -9.47 -14.37 -13.43
C ILE A 103 -8.61 -14.96 -14.56
N SER A 104 -7.29 -15.01 -14.36
CA SER A 104 -6.37 -15.53 -15.39
C SER A 104 -6.51 -17.04 -15.57
N GLY A 105 -6.89 -17.76 -14.52
CA GLY A 105 -6.86 -19.24 -14.50
C GLY A 105 -5.44 -19.80 -14.42
N ASP A 106 -4.43 -18.95 -14.22
CA ASP A 106 -3.04 -19.36 -14.04
C ASP A 106 -2.88 -20.15 -12.73
N GLU A 107 -1.97 -21.13 -12.72
CA GLU A 107 -1.64 -21.84 -11.48
C GLU A 107 -0.95 -20.91 -10.48
N ILE A 108 -1.48 -20.86 -9.25
CA ILE A 108 -0.86 -20.11 -8.16
C ILE A 108 0.50 -20.74 -7.82
N PRO A 109 1.61 -19.96 -7.89
CA PRO A 109 2.92 -20.46 -7.51
C PRO A 109 2.93 -21.01 -6.08
N SER A 110 3.63 -22.12 -5.87
CA SER A 110 3.66 -22.82 -4.57
C SER A 110 4.02 -21.91 -3.38
N GLN A 111 4.93 -20.95 -3.57
CA GLN A 111 5.31 -20.00 -2.52
C GLN A 111 4.18 -19.03 -2.09
N LEU A 112 3.17 -18.82 -2.95
CA LEU A 112 2.05 -17.92 -2.65
C LEU A 112 0.84 -18.64 -2.08
N LYS A 113 0.72 -19.97 -2.23
CA LYS A 113 -0.48 -20.71 -1.82
C LYS A 113 -0.81 -20.48 -0.35
N SER A 114 0.16 -20.68 0.54
CA SER A 114 -0.02 -20.44 1.98
C SER A 114 -0.35 -18.99 2.32
N ILE A 115 0.23 -18.03 1.59
CA ILE A 115 -0.03 -16.60 1.76
C ILE A 115 -1.49 -16.28 1.43
N LEU A 116 -1.94 -16.68 0.23
CA LEU A 116 -3.27 -16.35 -0.29
C LEU A 116 -4.38 -17.11 0.45
N GLU A 117 -4.12 -18.34 0.89
CA GLU A 117 -5.06 -19.12 1.71
C GLU A 117 -5.22 -18.55 3.13
N SER A 118 -4.21 -17.82 3.64
CA SER A 118 -4.26 -17.21 4.98
C SER A 118 -5.00 -15.87 5.02
N LEU A 119 -5.42 -15.33 3.88
CA LEU A 119 -6.04 -14.01 3.82
C LEU A 119 -7.43 -14.02 4.48
N PRO A 120 -7.78 -12.97 5.23
CA PRO A 120 -9.16 -12.78 5.66
C PRO A 120 -10.07 -12.56 4.45
N PRO A 121 -11.38 -12.84 4.57
CA PRO A 121 -12.34 -12.57 3.51
C PRO A 121 -12.31 -11.10 3.16
N LYS A 122 -12.35 -10.80 1.85
CA LYS A 122 -12.36 -9.42 1.37
C LYS A 122 -13.65 -8.71 1.83
N PRO A 123 -13.56 -7.53 2.46
CA PRO A 123 -14.74 -6.74 2.79
C PRO A 123 -15.44 -6.31 1.51
N LEU A 124 -16.77 -6.29 1.56
CA LEU A 124 -17.60 -5.86 0.45
C LEU A 124 -17.29 -4.40 0.10
N SER A 125 -17.08 -4.12 -1.17
CA SER A 125 -16.97 -2.76 -1.66
C SER A 125 -18.29 -2.02 -1.47
N SER A 126 -18.24 -0.68 -1.44
CA SER A 126 -19.44 0.15 -1.38
C SER A 126 -20.43 -0.13 -2.51
N CYS A 127 -19.96 -0.48 -3.71
CA CYS A 127 -20.81 -0.90 -4.82
C CYS A 127 -21.48 -2.26 -4.57
N GLU A 128 -20.76 -3.22 -3.97
CA GLU A 128 -21.31 -4.54 -3.64
C GLU A 128 -22.32 -4.46 -2.49
N LEU A 129 -22.04 -3.63 -1.47
CA LEU A 129 -22.99 -3.34 -0.39
C LEU A 129 -24.27 -2.72 -0.94
N LYS A 130 -24.15 -1.70 -1.81
CA LYS A 130 -25.32 -1.06 -2.43
C LYS A 130 -26.17 -2.04 -3.24
N ARG A 131 -25.54 -2.93 -4.02
CA ARG A 131 -26.26 -3.98 -4.76
C ARG A 131 -26.92 -4.99 -3.84
N LEU A 132 -26.31 -5.34 -2.71
CA LEU A 132 -26.90 -6.25 -1.72
C LEU A 132 -28.06 -5.60 -0.98
N GLU A 133 -28.00 -4.29 -0.73
CA GLU A 133 -29.11 -3.51 -0.20
C GLU A 133 -30.27 -3.42 -1.21
N GLU A 134 -29.97 -3.10 -2.46
CA GLU A 134 -30.96 -3.08 -3.56
C GLU A 134 -31.59 -4.48 -3.79
N ALA A 135 -30.81 -5.57 -3.70
CA ALA A 135 -31.31 -6.93 -3.84
C ALA A 135 -32.11 -7.44 -2.62
N LYS A 136 -31.94 -6.83 -1.44
CA LYS A 136 -32.74 -7.11 -0.24
C LYS A 136 -34.06 -6.33 -0.20
N SER A 137 -34.26 -5.39 -1.13
CA SER A 137 -35.51 -4.65 -1.31
C SER A 137 -36.32 -5.14 -2.53
N PRO A 138 -36.96 -6.32 -2.50
CA PRO A 138 -38.10 -6.58 -3.37
C PRO A 138 -39.42 -6.61 -2.59
N VAL A 139 -40.41 -5.89 -3.14
CA VAL A 139 -41.86 -5.91 -2.84
C VAL A 139 -42.39 -4.98 -1.73
N GLU A 140 -42.46 -3.69 -2.02
CA GLU A 140 -43.57 -2.84 -1.53
C GLU A 140 -43.86 -1.72 -2.53
N GLN A 141 -44.11 -2.08 -3.79
CA GLN A 141 -44.57 -1.15 -4.83
C GLN A 141 -45.23 -1.92 -5.97
N ASP A 142 -46.38 -2.53 -5.69
CA ASP A 142 -47.45 -2.67 -6.68
C ASP A 142 -48.78 -3.01 -5.97
N SER A 143 -49.44 -1.95 -5.51
CA SER A 143 -50.85 -1.91 -5.12
C SER A 143 -51.35 -0.49 -5.39
N GLN A 144 -51.60 -0.17 -6.66
CA GLN A 144 -52.53 0.90 -7.05
C GLN A 144 -53.89 0.28 -7.34
#